data_AF-A0A1F0FUT4-F1
#
_entry.id   AF-A0A1F0FUT4-F1
#
_cell.length_a   1.000
_cell.length_b   1.000
_cell.length_c   1.000
_cell.angle_alpha   90.00
_cell.angle_beta   90.00
_cell.angle_gamma   90.00
#
_symmetry.space_group_name_H-M   'P 1'
#
loop_
_entity.id
_entity.type
_entity.pdbx_description
1 polymer ?
#
loop_
_entity_poly.entity_id
_entity_poly.type
_entity_poly.pdbx_seq_one_letter_code
_entity_poly.pdbx_strand_id
1 'polypeptide(L)'
;MNTKWENWQATFGEVTAEYEAKRDWAEGNMKLNFNLSIQFVPRDRFYARVTDWVGYDIVDLKQFASLEEALEYVSDVDCEKFVDEQYAEFQKMI
;
A
#
# COMPACT_ATOMS: atom_id res chain seq x y z
N MET A 1 -6.35 8.78 -8.11
CA MET A 1 -5.28 8.49 -9.08
C MET A 1 -4.56 7.23 -8.61
N ASN A 2 -4.33 6.24 -9.46
CA ASN A 2 -3.74 4.99 -9.01
C ASN A 2 -2.29 5.18 -8.53
N THR A 3 -1.92 4.45 -7.47
CA THR A 3 -0.58 4.52 -6.88
C THR A 3 0.48 4.01 -7.86
N LYS A 4 1.52 4.81 -8.09
CA LYS A 4 2.70 4.37 -8.84
C LYS A 4 3.73 3.84 -7.86
N TRP A 5 3.70 2.53 -7.64
CA TRP A 5 4.66 1.84 -6.76
C TRP A 5 6.10 1.99 -7.27
N GLU A 6 7.00 2.27 -6.34
CA GLU A 6 8.43 2.50 -6.54
C GLU A 6 9.26 1.50 -5.71
N ASN A 7 10.58 1.50 -5.89
CA ASN A 7 11.51 0.67 -5.10
C ASN A 7 11.17 -0.83 -5.07
N TRP A 8 10.71 -1.39 -6.20
CA TRP A 8 10.36 -2.80 -6.30
C TRP A 8 11.52 -3.73 -5.92
N GLN A 9 11.25 -4.68 -5.02
CA GLN A 9 12.19 -5.71 -4.60
C GLN A 9 11.53 -7.09 -4.64
N ALA A 10 12.34 -8.13 -4.79
CA ALA A 10 11.89 -9.51 -4.75
C ALA A 10 12.87 -10.37 -3.96
N THR A 11 12.33 -11.23 -3.11
CA THR A 11 13.06 -12.26 -2.37
C THR A 11 12.45 -13.64 -2.66
N PHE A 12 13.02 -14.70 -2.07
CA PHE A 12 12.42 -16.03 -2.13
C PHE A 12 11.12 -16.05 -1.32
N GLY A 13 9.99 -15.83 -2.01
CA GLY A 13 8.65 -15.93 -1.44
C GLY A 13 7.94 -14.59 -1.24
N GLU A 14 8.52 -13.46 -1.62
CA GLU A 14 7.87 -12.15 -1.43
C GLU A 14 8.31 -11.14 -2.49
N VAL A 15 7.36 -10.33 -2.97
CA VAL A 15 7.60 -9.14 -3.77
C VAL A 15 7.14 -7.93 -2.96
N THR A 16 7.96 -6.89 -2.86
CA THR A 16 7.64 -5.67 -2.13
C THR A 16 7.81 -4.43 -3.01
N ALA A 17 7.11 -3.36 -2.64
CA ALA A 17 7.29 -2.04 -3.22
C ALA A 17 6.92 -0.98 -2.20
N GLU A 18 7.30 0.26 -2.48
CA GLU A 18 7.06 1.41 -1.61
C GLU A 18 6.40 2.54 -2.40
N TYR A 19 5.74 3.43 -1.69
CA TYR A 19 5.24 4.67 -2.26
C TYR A 19 5.21 5.78 -1.21
N GLU A 20 5.66 6.98 -1.56
CA GLU A 20 5.59 8.15 -0.69
C GLU A 20 4.54 9.13 -1.21
N ALA A 21 3.44 9.31 -0.46
CA ALA A 21 2.41 10.28 -0.80
C ALA A 21 2.89 11.70 -0.47
N LYS A 22 2.85 12.60 -1.46
CA LYS A 22 3.29 14.00 -1.29
C LYS A 22 2.09 14.90 -1.04
N ARG A 23 2.10 15.60 0.09
CA ARG A 23 1.07 16.57 0.48
C ARG A 23 1.69 17.81 1.12
N ASP A 24 1.22 18.98 0.71
CA ASP A 24 1.71 20.27 1.21
C ASP A 24 1.51 20.41 2.73
N TRP A 25 0.42 19.85 3.27
CA TRP A 25 0.16 19.88 4.71
C TRP A 25 1.04 18.92 5.52
N ALA A 26 1.70 17.95 4.87
CA ALA A 26 2.61 17.00 5.50
C ALA A 26 4.07 17.50 5.50
N GLU A 27 4.32 18.74 5.05
CA GLU A 27 5.66 19.33 5.00
C GLU A 27 6.32 19.40 6.39
N GLY A 28 7.56 18.88 6.49
CA GLY A 28 8.38 18.95 7.71
C GLY A 28 8.95 17.59 8.12
N ASN A 29 8.18 16.83 8.92
CA ASN A 29 8.66 15.58 9.55
C ASN A 29 7.77 14.36 9.27
N MET A 30 6.63 14.52 8.58
CA MET A 30 5.66 13.45 8.41
C MET A 30 5.84 12.79 7.04
N LYS A 31 6.56 11.67 7.02
CA LYS A 31 6.68 10.84 5.82
C LYS A 31 5.45 9.95 5.69
N LEU A 32 4.63 10.19 4.66
CA LEU A 32 3.44 9.40 4.36
C LEU A 32 3.83 8.21 3.46
N ASN A 33 4.67 7.33 4.00
CA ASN A 33 5.17 6.16 3.30
C ASN A 33 4.15 5.01 3.36
N PHE A 34 4.04 4.30 2.25
CA PHE A 34 3.22 3.12 2.08
C PHE A 34 4.10 1.96 1.66
N ASN A 35 3.79 0.77 2.18
CA ASN A 35 4.50 -0.45 1.84
C ASN A 35 3.53 -1.47 1.26
N LEU A 36 3.85 -1.96 0.07
CA LEU A 36 3.24 -3.10 -0.58
C LEU A 36 4.07 -4.37 -0.28
N SER A 37 3.39 -5.45 0.09
CA SER A 37 3.95 -6.80 0.14
C SER A 37 3.00 -7.78 -0.55
N ILE A 38 3.55 -8.63 -1.43
CA ILE A 38 2.88 -9.77 -2.05
C ILE A 38 3.66 -11.03 -1.67
N GLN A 39 3.10 -11.83 -0.77
CA GLN A 39 3.71 -13.06 -0.29
C GLN A 39 3.26 -14.28 -1.08
N PHE A 40 4.21 -15.10 -1.48
CA PHE A 40 3.99 -16.40 -2.08
C PHE A 40 4.02 -17.49 -1.01
N VAL A 41 2.92 -18.24 -0.89
CA VAL A 41 2.83 -19.36 0.03
C VAL A 41 2.54 -20.67 -0.72
N PRO A 42 2.76 -21.84 -0.10
CA PRO A 42 2.56 -23.12 -0.75
C PRO A 42 1.17 -23.29 -1.37
N ARG A 43 1.11 -24.07 -2.46
CA ARG A 43 -0.08 -24.28 -3.32
C ARG A 43 -0.44 -23.07 -4.18
N ASP A 44 0.57 -22.35 -4.64
CA ASP A 44 0.45 -21.26 -5.61
C ASP A 44 -0.51 -20.16 -5.18
N ARG A 45 -0.43 -19.77 -3.89
CA ARG A 45 -1.27 -18.72 -3.33
C ARG A 45 -0.46 -17.47 -3.10
N PHE A 46 -1.05 -16.34 -3.48
CA PHE A 46 -0.46 -15.02 -3.31
C PHE A 46 -1.29 -14.22 -2.33
N TYR A 47 -0.65 -13.56 -1.38
CA TYR A 47 -1.31 -12.69 -0.41
C TYR A 47 -0.80 -11.28 -0.58
N ALA A 48 -1.68 -10.35 -0.97
CA ALA A 48 -1.33 -8.95 -1.12
C ALA A 48 -1.74 -8.16 0.13
N ARG A 49 -0.84 -7.29 0.58
CA ARG A 49 -1.02 -6.42 1.73
C ARG A 49 -0.45 -5.04 1.41
N VAL A 50 -1.19 -3.99 1.77
CA VAL A 50 -0.70 -2.61 1.71
C VAL A 50 -0.86 -1.96 3.08
N THR A 51 0.22 -1.37 3.58
CA THR A 51 0.27 -0.71 4.88
C THR A 51 0.65 0.76 4.75
N ASP A 52 0.14 1.60 5.65
CA ASP A 52 0.48 3.02 5.75
C ASP A 52 1.73 3.28 6.62
N TRP A 53 2.02 4.56 6.85
CA TRP A 53 3.22 5.02 7.57
C TRP A 53 3.20 4.73 9.07
N VAL A 54 2.06 4.30 9.63
CA VAL A 54 1.93 3.84 11.01
C VAL A 54 1.78 2.31 11.09
N GLY A 55 1.79 1.61 9.95
CA GLY A 55 1.73 0.16 9.85
C GLY A 55 0.31 -0.41 9.87
N TYR A 56 -0.71 0.41 9.65
CA TYR A 56 -2.09 -0.08 9.50
C TYR A 56 -2.36 -0.55 8.08
N ASP A 57 -3.17 -1.60 7.99
CA ASP A 57 -3.65 -2.11 6.72
C ASP A 57 -4.64 -1.12 6.09
N ILE A 58 -4.32 -0.63 4.89
CA ILE A 58 -5.21 0.28 4.16
C ILE A 58 -6.16 -0.47 3.22
N VAL A 59 -5.85 -1.73 2.97
CA VAL A 59 -6.71 -2.67 2.25
C VAL A 59 -6.68 -4.02 2.95
N ASP A 60 -7.80 -4.74 2.88
CA ASP A 60 -7.91 -6.07 3.47
C ASP A 60 -6.90 -7.04 2.84
N LEU A 61 -6.29 -7.87 3.68
CA LEU A 61 -5.47 -8.99 3.22
C LEU A 61 -6.30 -9.90 2.31
N LYS A 62 -5.88 -10.04 1.06
CA LYS A 62 -6.60 -10.84 0.06
C LYS A 62 -5.70 -11.92 -0.55
N GLN A 63 -6.30 -13.09 -0.75
CA GLN A 63 -5.65 -14.23 -1.38
C GLN A 63 -5.98 -14.27 -2.89
N PHE A 64 -4.98 -14.55 -3.71
CA PHE A 64 -5.07 -14.67 -5.16
C PHE A 64 -4.49 -16.00 -5.65
N ALA A 65 -4.91 -16.42 -6.84
CA ALA A 65 -4.44 -17.65 -7.49
C ALA A 65 -3.17 -17.41 -8.33
N SER A 66 -2.84 -16.15 -8.62
CA SER A 66 -1.64 -15.78 -9.38
C SER A 66 -1.02 -14.47 -8.88
N LEU A 67 0.25 -14.27 -9.22
CA LEU A 67 0.94 -12.99 -8.99
C LEU A 67 0.30 -11.85 -9.81
N GLU A 68 -0.17 -12.15 -11.02
CA GLU A 68 -0.80 -11.17 -11.91
C GLU A 68 -2.08 -10.59 -11.30
N GLU A 69 -2.95 -11.44 -10.76
CA GLU A 69 -4.16 -11.00 -10.04
C GLU A 69 -3.82 -10.16 -8.80
N ALA A 70 -2.77 -10.54 -8.06
CA ALA A 70 -2.31 -9.79 -6.90
C ALA A 70 -1.76 -8.41 -7.31
N LEU A 71 -1.01 -8.32 -8.42
CA LEU A 71 -0.48 -7.07 -8.96
C LEU A 71 -1.57 -6.16 -9.50
N GLU A 72 -2.57 -6.72 -10.20
CA GLU A 72 -3.74 -5.97 -10.67
C GLU A 72 -4.50 -5.36 -9.48
N TYR A 73 -4.77 -6.15 -8.44
CA TYR A 73 -5.43 -5.68 -7.23
C TYR A 73 -4.72 -4.49 -6.56
N VAL A 74 -3.40 -4.56 -6.43
CA VAL A 74 -2.63 -3.49 -5.77
C VAL A 74 -2.37 -2.29 -6.67
N SER A 75 -2.56 -2.44 -7.99
CA SER A 75 -2.51 -1.33 -8.94
C SER A 75 -3.73 -0.40 -8.85
N ASP A 76 -4.84 -0.89 -8.29
CA ASP A 76 -6.05 -0.10 -8.03
C ASP A 76 -6.01 0.67 -6.70
N VAL A 77 -4.99 0.44 -5.87
CA VAL A 77 -4.84 1.14 -4.59
C VAL A 77 -4.47 2.60 -4.83
N ASP A 78 -5.16 3.52 -4.15
CA ASP A 78 -4.96 4.96 -4.22
C ASP A 78 -4.53 5.47 -2.84
N CYS A 79 -3.22 5.42 -2.57
CA CYS A 79 -2.63 5.81 -1.28
C CYS A 79 -2.84 7.30 -1.00
N GLU A 80 -2.83 8.11 -2.05
CA GLU A 80 -3.08 9.55 -1.99
C GLU A 80 -4.51 9.87 -1.54
N LYS A 81 -5.51 9.18 -2.10
CA LYS A 81 -6.89 9.30 -1.65
C LYS A 81 -7.07 8.85 -0.20
N PHE A 82 -6.44 7.74 0.20
CA PHE A 82 -6.48 7.26 1.59
C PHE A 82 -5.95 8.33 2.55
N VAL A 83 -4.81 8.96 2.22
CA VAL A 83 -4.24 10.08 2.99
C VAL A 83 -5.24 11.23 3.14
N ASP A 84 -5.87 11.65 2.03
CA ASP A 84 -6.80 12.77 2.03
C ASP A 84 -8.05 12.48 2.87
N GLU A 85 -8.58 11.26 2.81
CA GLU A 85 -9.71 10.81 3.61
C GLU A 85 -9.36 10.77 5.12
N GLN A 86 -8.18 10.22 5.48
CA GLN A 86 -7.72 10.20 6.87
C GLN A 86 -7.53 11.61 7.43
N TYR A 87 -6.95 12.52 6.65
CA TYR A 87 -6.75 13.91 7.07
C TYR A 87 -8.09 14.63 7.26
N ALA A 88 -9.06 14.42 6.36
CA ALA A 88 -10.40 14.99 6.50
C ALA A 88 -11.13 14.49 7.76
N GLU A 89 -10.98 13.22 8.13
CA GLU A 89 -11.52 12.70 9.40
C GLU A 89 -10.83 13.31 10.62
N PHE A 90 -9.50 13.41 10.60
CA PHE A 90 -8.75 14.07 11.67
C PHE A 90 -9.19 15.52 11.89
N GLN A 91 -9.42 16.28 10.81
CA GLN A 91 -9.91 17.65 10.89
C GLN A 91 -11.29 17.78 11.52
N LYS A 92 -12.16 16.76 11.45
CA LYS A 92 -13.47 16.77 12.11
C LYS A 92 -13.39 16.56 13.62
N MET A 93 -12.27 16.04 14.11
CA MET A 93 -12.05 15.73 15.53
C MET A 93 -11.41 16.90 16.30
N ILE A 94 -10.98 17.95 15.61
CA ILE A 94 -10.41 19.19 16.15
C ILE A 94 -11.51 20.25 16.22
#